data_AF-A0A3D5RZN9-F1
#
_entry.id   AF-A0A3D5RZN9-F1
#
_cell.length_a   1.000
_cell.length_b   1.000
_cell.length_c   1.000
_cell.angle_alpha   90.00
_cell.angle_beta   90.00
_cell.angle_gamma   90.00
#
_symmetry.space_group_name_H-M   'P 1'
#
loop_
_entity.id
_entity.type
_entity.pdbx_description
1 polymer ?
#
loop_
_entity_poly.entity_id
_entity_poly.type
_entity_poly.pdbx_seq_one_letter_code
_entity_poly.pdbx_strand_id
1 'polypeptide(L)'
;GDNNKLDWTESQVFTDGLIQDRGYFDVRMDFSDHLEGEVRIKAEDPLDILIDPDAKEWDPKTWDEVFKTRWMTTDEIEELYGQKKADKLRVIAENGSSYGMDSIEYEEQRYGDTNSNLEYSGSTSPDIPEEVGAVRAIRVIERQHRKLVNCQFFVDDFTGDMREVPYGWSKQKRNKFAKDYELGVIEKLVKKVKWTVTADKVVLHDDWSPYSDFTIVPYFPYWRRGKPFGMVRNLLSPQEQLNKISSQELHIVNTTANSGWMVESGSLVGMTADDLEEHGAETGLVLEYNRGSSLPAKIPPNTIPTGLDRIAGKAAFNVKEISGIGDSMLGTDKPEVSGVAIRAKQERGALMIQVPLDNLTKTRQYLAENILGLIQRFYTEERVIQVTNEEDPMKPREPMMINQMTPEGIVVNDLTIGEYDVIVSTAPARDNFDDIQFAQALELKQMGVPIPDDVIIEYSNLQRKNELARRIRVMTGQEPPTPEEAEIMKFQAEAQIRQIQLTIAQLEAEVIRTQSEAQLNTAKAQDIAQIDPQIQIAKLQAELQMKREELLVRQQLSADTNEVRKIQSETQAAVKMATEAMKQ
;
A
#
# COMPACT_ATOMS: atom_id res chain seq x y z
N GLY A 1 -0.35 -5.24 6.54
CA GLY A 1 0.25 -4.86 5.24
C GLY A 1 0.89 -6.05 4.57
N ASP A 2 2.02 -6.51 5.12
CA ASP A 2 2.88 -7.50 4.45
C ASP A 2 2.24 -8.88 4.25
N ASN A 3 1.46 -9.39 5.21
CA ASN A 3 0.76 -10.68 5.07
C ASN A 3 -0.23 -10.69 3.89
N ASN A 4 -0.86 -9.54 3.60
CA ASN A 4 -1.86 -9.40 2.54
C ASN A 4 -1.25 -8.98 1.19
N LYS A 5 0.06 -8.68 1.12
CA LYS A 5 0.73 -8.17 -0.09
C LYS A 5 -0.08 -7.06 -0.77
N LEU A 6 -0.55 -6.11 0.04
CA LEU A 6 -1.56 -5.13 -0.35
C LEU A 6 -1.17 -4.37 -1.62
N ASP A 7 0.10 -4.00 -1.79
CA ASP A 7 0.59 -3.26 -2.96
C ASP A 7 0.34 -4.02 -4.28
N TRP A 8 0.48 -5.34 -4.27
CA TRP A 8 0.24 -6.18 -5.46
C TRP A 8 -1.25 -6.35 -5.72
N THR A 9 -2.02 -6.62 -4.66
CA THR A 9 -3.48 -6.76 -4.73
C THR A 9 -4.13 -5.46 -5.20
N GLU A 10 -3.65 -4.33 -4.70
CA GLU A 10 -4.10 -3.00 -5.11
C GLU A 10 -3.73 -2.70 -6.56
N SER A 11 -2.51 -3.03 -6.99
CA SER A 11 -2.11 -2.86 -8.38
C SER A 11 -3.02 -3.66 -9.33
N GLN A 12 -3.44 -4.86 -8.91
CA GLN A 12 -4.37 -5.68 -9.66
C GLN A 12 -5.76 -5.03 -9.73
N VAL A 13 -6.34 -4.65 -8.59
CA VAL A 13 -7.65 -3.98 -8.53
C VAL A 13 -7.66 -2.66 -9.29
N PHE A 14 -6.56 -1.90 -9.24
CA PHE A 14 -6.40 -0.67 -10.00
C PHE A 14 -6.40 -0.95 -11.51
N THR A 15 -5.65 -1.97 -11.94
CA THR A 15 -5.59 -2.39 -13.34
C THR A 15 -6.96 -2.87 -13.83
N ASP A 16 -7.65 -3.68 -13.04
CA ASP A 16 -9.00 -4.18 -13.32
C ASP A 16 -9.98 -3.02 -13.48
N GLY A 17 -9.92 -2.01 -12.59
CA GLY A 17 -10.67 -0.78 -12.71
C GLY A 17 -10.42 -0.07 -14.04
N LEU A 18 -9.16 0.14 -14.42
CA LEU A 18 -8.81 0.86 -15.65
C LEU A 18 -9.28 0.15 -16.92
N ILE A 19 -9.25 -1.19 -16.94
CA ILE A 19 -9.57 -2.02 -18.10
C ILE A 19 -11.07 -2.36 -18.14
N GLN A 20 -11.62 -2.92 -17.07
CA GLN A 20 -12.99 -3.43 -16.96
C GLN A 20 -13.96 -2.45 -16.27
N ASP A 21 -13.57 -1.17 -16.16
CA ASP A 21 -14.34 -0.08 -15.57
C ASP A 21 -14.52 -0.11 -14.04
N ARG A 22 -14.27 -1.26 -13.43
CA ARG A 22 -14.52 -1.53 -12.01
C ARG A 22 -13.45 -2.48 -11.49
N GLY A 23 -13.05 -2.28 -10.24
CA GLY A 23 -12.21 -3.21 -9.50
C GLY A 23 -12.82 -3.41 -8.11
N TYR A 24 -12.55 -4.56 -7.48
CA TYR A 24 -13.13 -4.87 -6.18
C TYR A 24 -12.11 -5.53 -5.24
N PHE A 25 -12.08 -5.06 -4.01
CA PHE A 25 -11.46 -5.75 -2.90
C PHE A 25 -12.52 -6.55 -2.13
N ASP A 26 -12.20 -7.77 -1.73
CA ASP A 26 -12.98 -8.55 -0.77
C ASP A 26 -12.20 -8.64 0.54
N VAL A 27 -12.79 -8.12 1.61
CA VAL A 27 -12.20 -8.05 2.94
C VAL A 27 -12.96 -8.98 3.86
N ARG A 28 -12.30 -10.04 4.33
CA ARG A 28 -12.91 -11.05 5.20
C ARG A 28 -11.95 -11.45 6.32
N MET A 29 -12.52 -11.99 7.39
CA MET A 29 -11.75 -12.70 8.41
C MET A 29 -11.42 -14.11 7.88
N ASP A 30 -10.14 -14.47 7.95
CA ASP A 30 -9.63 -15.81 7.61
C ASP A 30 -9.13 -16.49 8.88
N PHE A 31 -9.59 -17.73 9.12
CA PHE A 31 -9.27 -18.51 10.32
C PHE A 31 -8.35 -19.70 10.02
N SER A 32 -7.80 -19.80 8.79
CA SER A 32 -6.90 -20.89 8.42
C SER A 32 -5.56 -20.85 9.16
N ASP A 33 -5.01 -19.64 9.32
CA ASP A 33 -3.62 -19.45 9.76
C ASP A 33 -3.54 -19.18 11.27
N HIS A 34 -4.54 -18.49 11.83
CA HIS A 34 -4.64 -18.18 13.26
C HIS A 34 -6.04 -18.52 13.78
N LEU A 35 -6.11 -19.18 14.95
CA LEU A 35 -7.39 -19.62 15.53
C LEU A 35 -8.34 -18.45 15.79
N GLU A 36 -7.79 -17.31 16.18
CA GLU A 36 -8.56 -16.08 16.43
C GLU A 36 -8.82 -15.25 15.15
N GLY A 37 -8.33 -15.71 14.01
CA GLY A 37 -8.53 -15.11 12.70
C GLY A 37 -7.65 -13.88 12.40
N GLU A 38 -7.36 -13.70 11.12
CA GLU A 38 -6.66 -12.53 10.56
C GLU A 38 -7.50 -11.88 9.45
N VAL A 39 -7.41 -10.56 9.31
CA VAL A 39 -8.05 -9.85 8.20
C VAL A 39 -7.30 -10.16 6.90
N ARG A 40 -8.00 -10.76 5.93
CA ARG A 40 -7.48 -11.09 4.60
C ARG A 40 -8.15 -10.25 3.53
N ILE A 41 -7.32 -9.67 2.65
CA ILE A 41 -7.77 -8.84 1.53
C ILE A 41 -7.45 -9.59 0.24
N LYS A 42 -8.45 -9.76 -0.63
CA LYS A 42 -8.29 -10.39 -1.95
C LYS A 42 -8.81 -9.45 -3.03
N ALA A 43 -8.18 -9.50 -4.21
CA ALA A 43 -8.73 -8.93 -5.42
C ALA A 43 -9.77 -9.91 -5.99
N GLU A 44 -10.94 -9.41 -6.36
CA GLU A 44 -11.99 -10.19 -7.00
C GLU A 44 -12.14 -9.81 -8.46
N ASP A 45 -12.53 -10.78 -9.30
CA ASP A 45 -12.83 -10.51 -10.70
C ASP A 45 -14.04 -9.56 -10.80
N PRO A 46 -13.92 -8.42 -11.51
CA PRO A 46 -15.02 -7.50 -11.67
C PRO A 46 -16.25 -8.07 -12.38
N LEU A 47 -16.09 -9.11 -13.21
CA LEU A 47 -17.18 -9.76 -13.92
C LEU A 47 -18.03 -10.66 -13.02
N ASP A 48 -17.44 -11.15 -11.92
CA ASP A 48 -18.11 -12.00 -10.95
C ASP A 48 -19.00 -11.21 -9.97
N ILE A 49 -18.81 -9.89 -9.89
CA ILE A 49 -19.50 -9.04 -8.93
C ILE A 49 -20.60 -8.23 -9.61
N LEU A 50 -21.83 -8.39 -9.12
CA LEU A 50 -22.97 -7.58 -9.51
C LEU A 50 -23.37 -6.67 -8.36
N ILE A 51 -23.21 -5.36 -8.59
CA ILE A 51 -23.67 -4.32 -7.67
C ILE A 51 -25.16 -4.04 -7.87
N ASP A 52 -25.78 -3.51 -6.82
CA ASP A 52 -27.14 -2.97 -6.87
C ASP A 52 -27.33 -1.99 -8.04
N PRO A 53 -28.27 -2.24 -8.97
CA PRO A 53 -28.52 -1.36 -10.11
C PRO A 53 -29.10 0.01 -9.71
N ASP A 54 -29.71 0.12 -8.54
CA ASP A 54 -30.30 1.36 -8.04
C ASP A 54 -29.30 2.22 -7.22
N ALA A 55 -28.11 1.69 -6.95
CA ALA A 55 -27.05 2.41 -6.27
C ALA A 55 -26.54 3.60 -7.10
N LYS A 56 -26.64 4.81 -6.52
CA LYS A 56 -26.18 6.07 -7.15
C LYS A 56 -24.92 6.63 -6.53
N GLU A 57 -24.64 6.20 -5.30
CA GLU A 57 -23.49 6.64 -4.53
C GLU A 57 -22.37 5.61 -4.60
N TRP A 58 -21.15 6.11 -4.43
CA TRP A 58 -19.96 5.29 -4.47
C TRP A 58 -19.88 4.35 -3.28
N ASP A 59 -20.26 4.84 -2.10
CA ASP A 59 -20.06 4.17 -0.83
C ASP A 59 -20.95 2.92 -0.72
N PRO A 60 -20.37 1.72 -0.53
CA PRO A 60 -21.10 0.49 -0.28
C PRO A 60 -22.09 0.58 0.89
N LYS A 61 -21.85 1.47 1.85
CA LYS A 61 -22.77 1.72 2.98
C LYS A 61 -24.12 2.25 2.56
N THR A 62 -24.31 2.69 1.31
CA THR A 62 -25.60 3.17 0.80
C THR A 62 -26.33 2.14 -0.04
N TRP A 63 -25.64 1.10 -0.51
CA TRP A 63 -26.21 0.07 -1.37
C TRP A 63 -27.15 -0.83 -0.57
N ASP A 64 -28.14 -1.43 -1.23
CA ASP A 64 -29.04 -2.37 -0.56
C ASP A 64 -28.63 -3.83 -0.80
N GLU A 65 -27.93 -4.15 -1.89
CA GLU A 65 -27.42 -5.51 -2.15
C GLU A 65 -26.15 -5.60 -3.01
N VAL A 66 -25.43 -6.71 -2.86
CA VAL A 66 -24.28 -7.11 -3.68
C VAL A 66 -24.36 -8.61 -3.93
N PHE A 67 -24.12 -9.00 -5.18
CA PHE A 67 -23.97 -10.40 -5.56
C PHE A 67 -22.53 -10.68 -5.97
N LYS A 68 -22.06 -11.86 -5.60
CA LYS A 68 -20.79 -12.44 -6.04
C LYS A 68 -21.11 -13.81 -6.61
N THR A 69 -20.81 -14.02 -7.89
CA THR A 69 -21.04 -15.29 -8.57
C THR A 69 -19.72 -15.99 -8.81
N ARG A 70 -19.65 -17.29 -8.50
CA ARG A 70 -18.46 -18.09 -8.74
C ARG A 70 -18.83 -19.46 -9.25
N TRP A 71 -18.01 -20.02 -10.12
CA TRP A 71 -18.10 -21.42 -10.50
C TRP A 71 -17.30 -22.25 -9.52
N MET A 72 -17.94 -23.25 -8.92
CA MET A 72 -17.31 -24.12 -7.92
C MET A 72 -17.54 -25.58 -8.30
N THR A 73 -16.58 -26.43 -8.01
CA THR A 73 -16.74 -27.88 -8.17
C THR A 73 -17.65 -28.44 -7.07
N THR A 74 -18.22 -29.63 -7.28
CA THR A 74 -19.02 -30.28 -6.22
C THR A 74 -18.22 -30.56 -4.96
N ASP A 75 -16.92 -30.78 -5.09
CA ASP A 75 -16.04 -31.14 -3.99
C ASP A 75 -15.68 -29.91 -3.14
N GLU A 76 -15.46 -28.75 -3.76
CA GLU A 76 -15.32 -27.47 -3.04
C GLU A 76 -16.60 -27.11 -2.28
N ILE A 77 -17.76 -27.41 -2.85
CA ILE A 77 -19.05 -27.20 -2.17
C ILE A 77 -19.20 -28.17 -0.99
N GLU A 78 -18.73 -29.42 -1.14
CA GLU A 78 -18.71 -30.40 -0.06
C GLU A 78 -17.80 -29.97 1.10
N GLU A 79 -16.61 -29.46 0.79
CA GLU A 79 -15.65 -28.93 1.77
C GLU A 79 -16.21 -27.74 2.55
N LEU A 80 -16.81 -26.76 1.85
CA LEU A 80 -17.25 -25.50 2.48
C LEU A 80 -18.64 -25.58 3.13
N TYR A 81 -19.59 -26.28 2.50
CA TYR A 81 -21.00 -26.27 2.92
C TYR A 81 -21.50 -27.63 3.43
N GLY A 82 -20.69 -28.68 3.28
CA GLY A 82 -20.95 -30.03 3.78
C GLY A 82 -21.60 -30.97 2.75
N GLN A 83 -21.32 -32.26 2.93
CA GLN A 83 -21.71 -33.36 2.04
C GLN A 83 -23.20 -33.39 1.69
N LYS A 84 -24.11 -33.20 2.66
CA LYS A 84 -25.56 -33.26 2.43
C LYS A 84 -26.07 -32.26 1.39
N LYS A 85 -25.41 -31.11 1.25
CA LYS A 85 -25.81 -30.08 0.28
C LYS A 85 -25.21 -30.38 -1.10
N ALA A 86 -23.95 -30.82 -1.12
CA ALA A 86 -23.30 -31.30 -2.34
C ALA A 86 -24.08 -32.48 -2.97
N ASP A 87 -24.52 -33.46 -2.18
CA ASP A 87 -25.30 -34.60 -2.67
C ASP A 87 -26.63 -34.18 -3.29
N LYS A 88 -27.31 -33.19 -2.69
CA LYS A 88 -28.55 -32.65 -3.28
C LYS A 88 -28.29 -32.00 -4.64
N LEU A 89 -27.17 -31.29 -4.78
CA LEU A 89 -26.78 -30.67 -6.04
C LEU A 89 -26.39 -31.71 -7.09
N ARG A 90 -25.65 -32.77 -6.71
CA ARG A 90 -25.34 -33.92 -7.57
C ARG A 90 -26.64 -34.54 -8.12
N VAL A 91 -27.61 -34.81 -7.24
CA VAL A 91 -28.92 -35.36 -7.64
C VAL A 91 -29.70 -34.42 -8.57
N ILE A 92 -29.64 -33.11 -8.36
CA ILE A 92 -30.32 -32.14 -9.23
C ILE A 92 -29.68 -32.11 -10.62
N ALA A 93 -28.35 -32.17 -10.67
CA ALA A 93 -27.58 -32.18 -11.91
C ALA A 93 -27.83 -33.46 -12.71
N GLU A 94 -27.80 -34.63 -12.05
CA GLU A 94 -28.07 -35.94 -12.68
C GLU A 94 -29.51 -36.04 -13.21
N ASN A 95 -30.49 -35.47 -12.49
CA ASN A 95 -31.89 -35.49 -12.89
C ASN A 95 -32.26 -34.45 -13.95
N GLY A 96 -31.31 -33.65 -14.46
CA GLY A 96 -31.54 -32.63 -15.49
C GLY A 96 -32.57 -31.55 -15.09
N SER A 97 -32.86 -31.42 -13.80
CA SER A 97 -33.89 -30.52 -13.27
C SER A 97 -33.31 -29.16 -12.83
N SER A 98 -32.17 -28.75 -13.37
CA SER A 98 -31.51 -27.49 -13.04
C SER A 98 -32.13 -26.28 -13.77
N TYR A 99 -31.70 -25.07 -13.44
CA TYR A 99 -32.07 -23.84 -14.16
C TYR A 99 -31.39 -23.70 -15.54
N GLY A 100 -30.67 -24.73 -16.01
CA GLY A 100 -30.02 -24.79 -17.32
C GLY A 100 -28.52 -24.50 -17.28
N MET A 101 -27.92 -24.20 -18.43
CA MET A 101 -26.46 -24.03 -18.60
C MET A 101 -25.87 -22.89 -17.76
N ASP A 102 -26.69 -21.91 -17.35
CA ASP A 102 -26.24 -20.80 -16.49
C ASP A 102 -26.09 -21.21 -15.00
N SER A 103 -26.55 -22.42 -14.65
CA SER A 103 -26.51 -22.95 -13.28
C SER A 103 -25.51 -24.10 -13.09
N ILE A 104 -25.36 -24.95 -14.10
CA ILE A 104 -24.52 -26.16 -14.06
C ILE A 104 -23.77 -26.29 -15.38
N GLU A 105 -22.45 -26.39 -15.28
CA GLU A 105 -21.56 -26.74 -16.38
C GLU A 105 -21.28 -28.25 -16.32
N TYR A 106 -21.63 -28.95 -17.40
CA TYR A 106 -21.36 -30.37 -17.54
C TYR A 106 -20.04 -30.56 -18.30
N GLU A 107 -19.25 -31.55 -17.89
CA GLU A 107 -18.04 -31.94 -18.62
C GLU A 107 -18.43 -32.61 -19.94
N GLU A 108 -17.90 -32.12 -21.06
CA GLU A 108 -17.96 -32.88 -22.31
C GLU A 108 -16.99 -34.06 -22.22
N GLN A 109 -17.50 -35.29 -22.23
CA GLN A 109 -16.63 -36.45 -22.38
C GLN A 109 -16.00 -36.46 -23.78
N ARG A 110 -14.72 -36.10 -23.89
CA ARG A 110 -13.94 -36.34 -25.12
C ARG A 110 -12.61 -37.02 -24.79
N TYR A 111 -12.39 -38.19 -25.41
CA TYR A 111 -11.21 -39.05 -25.23
C TYR A 111 -9.90 -38.50 -25.85
N GLY A 112 -9.93 -37.30 -26.44
CA GLY A 112 -8.78 -36.62 -27.01
C GLY A 112 -9.18 -35.80 -28.23
N ASP A 113 -9.16 -34.48 -28.13
CA ASP A 113 -9.14 -33.61 -29.31
C ASP A 113 -8.43 -32.28 -29.01
N THR A 114 -7.58 -31.88 -29.95
CA THR A 114 -6.71 -30.70 -29.96
C THR A 114 -7.24 -29.67 -30.96
N ASN A 115 -8.55 -29.43 -30.97
CA ASN A 115 -9.16 -28.32 -31.70
C ASN A 115 -10.59 -28.07 -31.20
N SER A 116 -10.84 -26.87 -30.69
CA SER A 116 -12.21 -26.35 -30.61
C SER A 116 -12.22 -24.90 -31.08
N ASN A 117 -12.30 -24.76 -32.41
CA ASN A 117 -12.93 -23.59 -33.00
C ASN A 117 -14.40 -23.62 -32.57
N LEU A 118 -14.77 -22.78 -31.60
CA LEU A 118 -16.15 -22.51 -31.24
C LEU A 118 -16.85 -21.80 -32.41
N GLU A 119 -17.64 -22.55 -33.20
CA GLU A 119 -18.70 -21.96 -34.01
C GLU A 119 -19.89 -21.65 -33.11
N TYR A 120 -20.07 -20.35 -32.87
CA TYR A 120 -21.23 -19.75 -32.23
C TYR A 120 -22.43 -19.88 -33.17
N SER A 121 -23.21 -20.96 -33.06
CA SER A 121 -24.50 -21.08 -33.74
C SER A 121 -25.64 -21.02 -32.73
N GLY A 122 -26.32 -19.89 -32.69
CA GLY A 122 -27.58 -19.74 -31.98
C GLY A 122 -28.70 -20.53 -32.65
N SER A 123 -29.68 -20.93 -31.84
CA SER A 123 -30.83 -21.83 -32.10
C SER A 123 -30.48 -23.33 -32.02
N THR A 124 -30.90 -24.08 -31.01
CA THR A 124 -32.29 -24.49 -30.74
C THR A 124 -32.35 -25.16 -29.34
N SER A 125 -33.53 -25.23 -28.73
CA SER A 125 -33.91 -25.78 -27.42
C SER A 125 -33.09 -26.94 -26.79
N PRO A 126 -33.10 -27.05 -25.43
CA PRO A 126 -32.16 -27.84 -24.64
C PRO A 126 -32.57 -29.31 -24.62
N ASP A 127 -32.22 -30.06 -25.66
CA ASP A 127 -32.14 -31.51 -25.55
C ASP A 127 -30.90 -31.84 -24.70
N ILE A 128 -31.17 -32.14 -23.43
CA ILE A 128 -30.23 -32.68 -22.45
C ILE A 128 -29.49 -33.85 -23.13
N PRO A 129 -28.15 -33.84 -23.22
CA PRO A 129 -27.40 -34.99 -23.70
C PRO A 129 -27.82 -36.23 -22.89
N GLU A 130 -28.24 -37.27 -23.59
CA GLU A 130 -28.77 -38.53 -23.04
C GLU A 130 -27.77 -39.25 -22.12
N GLU A 131 -26.50 -38.85 -22.16
CA GLU A 131 -25.48 -39.12 -21.17
C GLU A 131 -25.17 -37.81 -20.42
N VAL A 132 -25.72 -37.65 -19.21
CA VAL A 132 -25.32 -36.55 -18.32
C VAL A 132 -23.85 -36.75 -17.99
N GLY A 133 -22.99 -36.00 -18.67
CA GLY A 133 -21.56 -35.93 -18.33
C GLY A 133 -21.37 -35.58 -16.87
N ALA A 134 -20.23 -35.95 -16.29
CA ALA A 134 -19.91 -35.60 -14.92
C ALA A 134 -20.06 -34.07 -14.74
N VAL A 135 -20.64 -33.65 -13.61
CA VAL A 135 -20.78 -32.23 -13.30
C VAL A 135 -19.39 -31.63 -13.14
N ARG A 136 -19.05 -30.69 -14.01
CA ARG A 136 -17.74 -30.02 -13.97
C ARG A 136 -17.75 -28.93 -12.91
N ALA A 137 -18.73 -28.04 -12.98
CA ALA A 137 -18.85 -26.92 -12.08
C ALA A 137 -20.32 -26.51 -11.89
N ILE A 138 -20.62 -25.96 -10.73
CA ILE A 138 -21.92 -25.43 -10.36
C ILE A 138 -21.74 -23.95 -10.04
N ARG A 139 -22.64 -23.11 -10.56
CA ARG A 139 -22.63 -21.68 -10.27
C ARG A 139 -23.18 -21.44 -8.86
N VAL A 140 -22.34 -20.90 -7.99
CA VAL A 140 -22.67 -20.48 -6.64
C VAL A 140 -22.85 -18.97 -6.63
N ILE A 141 -24.00 -18.52 -6.15
CA ILE A 141 -24.36 -17.11 -6.01
C ILE A 141 -24.36 -16.77 -4.53
N GLU A 142 -23.41 -15.94 -4.13
CA GLU A 142 -23.38 -15.30 -2.83
C GLU A 142 -24.12 -13.95 -2.94
N ARG A 143 -25.15 -13.75 -2.13
CA ARG A 143 -25.89 -12.49 -2.02
C ARG A 143 -25.76 -11.93 -0.61
N GLN A 144 -25.21 -10.74 -0.51
CA GLN A 144 -25.25 -9.92 0.70
C GLN A 144 -26.31 -8.83 0.49
N HIS A 145 -27.35 -8.79 1.31
CA HIS A 145 -28.44 -7.83 1.17
C HIS A 145 -28.88 -7.26 2.51
N ARG A 146 -29.29 -6.01 2.53
CA ARG A 146 -29.70 -5.34 3.77
C ARG A 146 -31.16 -5.62 4.09
N LYS A 147 -31.42 -5.96 5.36
CA LYS A 147 -32.75 -6.14 5.90
C LYS A 147 -32.91 -5.33 7.18
N LEU A 148 -34.07 -4.68 7.31
CA LEU A 148 -34.43 -3.95 8.51
C LEU A 148 -34.74 -4.93 9.64
N VAL A 149 -34.05 -4.77 10.77
CA VAL A 149 -34.21 -5.58 11.98
C VAL A 149 -34.33 -4.66 13.17
N ASN A 150 -35.20 -5.03 14.13
CA ASN A 150 -35.23 -4.37 15.42
C ASN A 150 -34.06 -4.90 16.26
N CYS A 151 -33.05 -4.05 16.44
CA CYS A 151 -31.88 -4.32 17.25
C CYS A 151 -31.98 -3.57 18.59
N GLN A 152 -31.46 -4.19 19.63
CA GLN A 152 -31.39 -3.57 20.96
C GLN A 152 -30.01 -2.95 21.14
N PHE A 153 -29.96 -1.75 21.70
CA PHE A 153 -28.75 -0.99 21.98
C PHE A 153 -28.64 -0.75 23.48
N PHE A 154 -27.42 -0.91 24.00
CA PHE A 154 -27.02 -0.32 25.28
C PHE A 154 -26.70 1.14 25.04
N VAL A 155 -27.20 2.00 25.93
CA VAL A 155 -26.99 3.44 25.89
C VAL A 155 -26.41 3.85 27.21
N ASP A 156 -25.31 4.59 27.18
CA ASP A 156 -24.82 5.27 28.37
C ASP A 156 -25.60 6.59 28.55
N ASP A 157 -26.27 6.73 29.69
CA ASP A 157 -27.12 7.89 29.99
C ASP A 157 -26.29 9.19 30.15
N PHE A 158 -24.98 9.10 30.38
CA PHE A 158 -24.09 10.27 30.55
C PHE A 158 -23.48 10.76 29.23
N THR A 159 -22.96 9.83 28.42
CA THR A 159 -22.30 10.17 27.13
C THR A 159 -23.28 10.19 25.96
N GLY A 160 -24.38 9.44 26.05
CA GLY A 160 -25.31 9.23 24.95
C GLY A 160 -24.82 8.23 23.90
N ASP A 161 -23.67 7.59 24.13
CA ASP A 161 -23.09 6.61 23.22
C ASP A 161 -23.92 5.34 23.20
N MET A 162 -24.14 4.81 22.00
CA MET A 162 -24.97 3.64 21.77
C MET A 162 -24.16 2.49 21.18
N ARG A 163 -24.23 1.31 21.79
CA ARG A 163 -23.64 0.07 21.24
C ARG A 163 -24.66 -1.03 21.11
N GLU A 164 -24.59 -1.77 20.02
CA GLU A 164 -25.53 -2.87 19.77
C GLU A 164 -25.30 -3.98 20.80
N VAL A 165 -26.40 -4.54 21.33
CA VAL A 165 -26.34 -5.74 22.17
C VAL A 165 -25.83 -6.91 21.32
N PRO A 166 -24.82 -7.67 21.78
CA PRO A 166 -24.32 -8.82 21.05
C PRO A 166 -25.41 -9.86 20.72
N TYR A 167 -25.33 -10.42 19.52
CA TYR A 167 -26.29 -11.41 19.02
C TYR A 167 -26.31 -12.66 19.91
N GLY A 168 -27.51 -13.15 20.24
CA GLY A 168 -27.70 -14.37 21.05
C GLY A 168 -27.69 -14.17 22.57
N TRP A 169 -27.52 -12.94 23.09
CA TRP A 169 -27.66 -12.70 24.53
C TRP A 169 -29.09 -12.86 25.01
N SER A 170 -29.29 -13.67 26.07
CA SER A 170 -30.59 -13.82 26.69
C SER A 170 -31.05 -12.51 27.34
N LYS A 171 -32.37 -12.29 27.42
CA LYS A 171 -32.95 -11.10 28.07
C LYS A 171 -32.45 -10.93 29.52
N GLN A 172 -32.21 -12.04 30.22
CA GLN A 172 -31.67 -12.02 31.57
C GLN A 172 -30.22 -11.54 31.62
N LYS A 173 -29.35 -12.04 30.74
CA LYS A 173 -27.93 -11.63 30.68
C LYS A 173 -27.80 -10.15 30.31
N ARG A 174 -28.57 -9.71 29.32
CA ARG A 174 -28.64 -8.30 28.90
C ARG A 174 -29.09 -7.38 30.03
N ASN A 175 -30.20 -7.70 30.69
CA ASN A 175 -30.72 -6.86 31.77
C ASN A 175 -29.82 -6.84 33.00
N LYS A 176 -29.08 -7.93 33.25
CA LYS A 176 -28.08 -7.97 34.31
C LYS A 176 -26.91 -7.04 33.96
N PHE A 177 -26.36 -7.16 32.76
CA PHE A 177 -25.28 -6.30 32.29
C PHE A 177 -25.68 -4.81 32.29
N ALA A 178 -26.87 -4.49 31.79
CA ALA A 178 -27.40 -3.13 31.83
C ALA A 178 -27.47 -2.55 33.25
N LYS A 179 -27.82 -3.38 34.24
CA LYS A 179 -27.87 -2.95 35.65
C LYS A 179 -26.49 -2.84 36.29
N ASP A 180 -25.59 -3.78 35.99
CA ASP A 180 -24.25 -3.82 36.57
C ASP A 180 -23.41 -2.61 36.11
N TYR A 181 -23.68 -2.08 34.91
CA TYR A 181 -22.97 -0.93 34.32
C TYR A 181 -23.82 0.33 34.17
N GLU A 182 -25.02 0.38 34.77
CA GLU A 182 -25.94 1.54 34.73
C GLU A 182 -26.30 2.01 33.29
N LEU A 183 -26.44 1.08 32.35
CA LEU A 183 -26.76 1.37 30.94
C LEU A 183 -28.27 1.29 30.67
N GLY A 184 -28.78 2.24 29.90
CA GLY A 184 -30.11 2.19 29.28
C GLY A 184 -30.19 1.13 28.18
N VAL A 185 -31.39 0.61 27.91
CA VAL A 185 -31.65 -0.33 26.80
C VAL A 185 -32.74 0.24 25.90
N ILE A 186 -32.39 0.53 24.65
CA ILE A 186 -33.30 1.08 23.65
C ILE A 186 -33.45 0.11 22.48
N GLU A 187 -34.64 0.04 21.89
CA GLU A 187 -34.90 -0.69 20.65
C GLU A 187 -34.87 0.27 19.46
N LYS A 188 -34.00 0.00 18.49
CA LYS A 188 -33.85 0.78 17.27
C LYS A 188 -33.90 -0.13 16.06
N LEU A 189 -34.62 0.33 15.04
CA LEU A 189 -34.75 -0.38 13.78
C LEU A 189 -33.54 -0.01 12.90
N VAL A 190 -32.69 -1.00 12.60
CA VAL A 190 -31.40 -0.82 11.92
C VAL A 190 -31.32 -1.74 10.70
N LYS A 191 -30.69 -1.26 9.62
CA LYS A 191 -30.38 -2.09 8.45
C LYS A 191 -29.18 -2.99 8.79
N LYS A 192 -29.37 -4.31 8.74
CA LYS A 192 -28.29 -5.30 8.88
C LYS A 192 -28.11 -6.09 7.60
N VAL A 193 -26.87 -6.47 7.31
CA VAL A 193 -26.55 -7.32 6.17
C VAL A 193 -26.90 -8.78 6.49
N LYS A 194 -27.69 -9.39 5.62
CA LYS A 194 -27.98 -10.83 5.61
C LYS A 194 -27.19 -11.48 4.49
N TRP A 195 -26.56 -12.61 4.79
CA TRP A 195 -25.72 -13.34 3.87
C TRP A 195 -26.38 -14.67 3.48
N THR A 196 -26.84 -14.72 2.24
CA THR A 196 -27.46 -15.91 1.65
C THR A 196 -26.59 -16.42 0.50
N VAL A 197 -26.21 -17.70 0.53
CA VAL A 197 -25.53 -18.37 -0.57
C VAL A 197 -26.45 -19.42 -1.15
N THR A 198 -26.63 -19.39 -2.47
CA THR A 198 -27.50 -20.31 -3.21
C THR A 198 -26.73 -20.92 -4.37
N ALA A 199 -27.00 -22.19 -4.66
CA ALA A 199 -26.55 -22.86 -5.86
C ALA A 199 -27.77 -23.54 -6.49
N ASP A 200 -28.09 -23.18 -7.73
CA ASP A 200 -29.30 -23.64 -8.43
C ASP A 200 -30.56 -23.51 -7.53
N LYS A 201 -31.23 -24.63 -7.19
CA LYS A 201 -32.41 -24.67 -6.32
C LYS A 201 -32.11 -24.86 -4.82
N VAL A 202 -30.85 -24.99 -4.44
CA VAL A 202 -30.43 -25.31 -3.07
C VAL A 202 -29.87 -24.08 -2.38
N VAL A 203 -30.38 -23.79 -1.18
CA VAL A 203 -29.79 -22.80 -0.28
C VAL A 203 -28.61 -23.44 0.44
N LEU A 204 -27.40 -22.94 0.15
CA LEU A 204 -26.16 -23.39 0.76
C LEU A 204 -25.92 -22.74 2.12
N HIS A 205 -26.21 -21.45 2.27
CA HIS A 205 -26.05 -20.73 3.54
C HIS A 205 -27.13 -19.66 3.64
N ASP A 206 -27.71 -19.47 4.81
CA ASP A 206 -28.66 -18.37 5.05
C ASP A 206 -28.61 -17.94 6.51
N ASP A 207 -27.79 -16.94 6.82
CA ASP A 207 -27.66 -16.36 8.16
C ASP A 207 -27.33 -14.87 8.11
N TRP A 208 -27.33 -14.21 9.25
CA TRP A 208 -26.88 -12.83 9.41
C TRP A 208 -25.38 -12.73 9.17
N SER A 209 -24.96 -11.69 8.44
CA SER A 209 -23.53 -11.46 8.23
C SER A 209 -22.87 -11.15 9.58
N PRO A 210 -21.69 -11.74 9.87
CA PRO A 210 -20.91 -11.36 11.03
C PRO A 210 -20.28 -9.96 10.86
N TYR A 211 -20.27 -9.42 9.64
CA TYR A 211 -19.77 -8.10 9.29
C TYR A 211 -20.84 -7.01 9.45
N SER A 212 -20.44 -5.77 9.75
CA SER A 212 -21.36 -4.62 9.81
C SER A 212 -21.85 -4.21 8.43
N ASP A 213 -20.94 -4.17 7.47
CA ASP A 213 -21.16 -3.74 6.09
C ASP A 213 -20.84 -4.85 5.11
N PHE A 214 -20.98 -4.56 3.82
CA PHE A 214 -20.63 -5.51 2.76
C PHE A 214 -19.13 -5.79 2.77
N THR A 215 -18.74 -7.03 2.43
CA THR A 215 -17.32 -7.42 2.39
C THR A 215 -16.57 -6.82 1.19
N ILE A 216 -17.32 -6.37 0.18
CA ILE A 216 -16.79 -5.85 -1.07
C ILE A 216 -16.57 -4.34 -0.98
N VAL A 217 -15.35 -3.90 -1.32
CA VAL A 217 -14.98 -2.49 -1.46
C VAL A 217 -14.69 -2.18 -2.94
N PRO A 218 -15.46 -1.29 -3.58
CA PRO A 218 -15.30 -0.98 -5.00
C PRO A 218 -14.24 0.09 -5.26
N TYR A 219 -13.53 -0.10 -6.36
CA TYR A 219 -12.71 0.89 -7.04
C TYR A 219 -13.34 1.24 -8.40
N PHE A 220 -13.57 2.53 -8.66
CA PHE A 220 -14.06 3.01 -9.95
C PHE A 220 -13.16 4.12 -10.50
N PRO A 221 -12.40 3.95 -11.58
CA PRO A 221 -11.48 5.01 -12.04
C PRO A 221 -12.19 6.32 -12.35
N TYR A 222 -13.34 6.25 -13.00
CA TYR A 222 -14.26 7.36 -13.16
C TYR A 222 -15.65 6.94 -12.70
N TRP A 223 -16.31 7.82 -11.95
CA TRP A 223 -17.68 7.61 -11.47
C TRP A 223 -18.51 8.86 -11.71
N ARG A 224 -19.65 8.70 -12.40
CA ARG A 224 -20.59 9.80 -12.59
C ARG A 224 -22.03 9.32 -12.45
N ARG A 225 -22.70 9.74 -11.36
CA ARG A 225 -24.13 9.52 -11.11
C ARG A 225 -24.55 8.03 -11.26
N GLY A 226 -23.85 7.12 -10.60
CA GLY A 226 -24.17 5.68 -10.66
C GLY A 226 -23.55 4.93 -11.84
N LYS A 227 -22.79 5.61 -12.73
CA LYS A 227 -22.15 4.98 -13.89
C LYS A 227 -20.63 5.02 -13.75
N PRO A 228 -19.98 3.89 -13.40
CA PRO A 228 -18.54 3.74 -13.49
C PRO A 228 -18.11 3.55 -14.95
N PHE A 229 -16.94 4.07 -15.29
CA PHE A 229 -16.21 3.74 -16.52
C PHE A 229 -14.70 3.82 -16.29
N GLY A 230 -13.96 3.04 -17.06
CA GLY A 230 -12.51 2.93 -17.06
C GLY A 230 -11.89 3.79 -18.16
N MET A 231 -10.58 3.94 -18.07
CA MET A 231 -9.81 4.72 -19.05
C MET A 231 -9.79 4.03 -20.43
N VAL A 232 -9.68 2.70 -20.44
CA VAL A 232 -9.56 1.91 -21.68
C VAL A 232 -10.85 1.91 -22.49
N ARG A 233 -12.03 1.99 -21.83
CA ARG A 233 -13.33 2.02 -22.51
C ARG A 233 -13.44 3.16 -23.53
N ASN A 234 -12.83 4.32 -23.25
CA ASN A 234 -12.82 5.46 -24.16
C ASN A 234 -11.89 5.26 -25.38
N LEU A 235 -10.95 4.32 -25.30
CA LEU A 235 -9.99 4.01 -26.36
C LEU A 235 -10.49 2.92 -27.32
N LEU A 236 -11.54 2.18 -26.96
CA LEU A 236 -12.06 1.07 -27.77
C LEU A 236 -12.49 1.54 -29.16
N SER A 237 -13.32 2.57 -29.27
CA SER A 237 -13.81 3.03 -30.59
C SER A 237 -12.70 3.60 -31.51
N PRO A 238 -11.78 4.44 -31.03
CA PRO A 238 -10.60 4.83 -31.82
C PRO A 238 -9.73 3.65 -32.26
N GLN A 239 -9.54 2.64 -31.39
CA GLN A 239 -8.77 1.45 -31.71
C GLN A 239 -9.46 0.56 -32.76
N GLU A 240 -10.78 0.37 -32.66
CA GLU A 240 -11.57 -0.33 -33.67
C GLU A 240 -11.49 0.36 -35.04
N GLN A 241 -11.55 1.68 -35.05
CA GLN A 241 -11.37 2.47 -36.27
C GLN A 241 -9.99 2.24 -36.88
N LEU A 242 -8.92 2.28 -36.08
CA LEU A 242 -7.56 2.01 -36.53
C LEU A 242 -7.45 0.59 -37.09
N ASN A 243 -7.91 -0.43 -36.36
CA ASN A 243 -7.88 -1.83 -36.79
C ASN A 243 -8.61 -2.03 -38.14
N LYS A 244 -9.75 -1.36 -38.32
CA LYS A 244 -10.53 -1.41 -39.56
C LYS A 244 -9.79 -0.76 -40.73
N ILE A 245 -9.14 0.39 -40.51
CA ILE A 245 -8.38 1.08 -41.56
C ILE A 245 -7.15 0.27 -41.95
N SER A 246 -6.38 -0.23 -40.99
CA SER A 246 -5.21 -1.08 -41.28
C SER A 246 -5.59 -2.35 -42.04
N SER A 247 -6.75 -2.94 -41.72
CA SER A 247 -7.29 -4.08 -42.49
C SER A 247 -7.63 -3.71 -43.93
N GLN A 248 -8.20 -2.51 -44.16
CA GLN A 248 -8.50 -2.01 -45.50
C GLN A 248 -7.24 -1.66 -46.30
N GLU A 249 -6.24 -1.06 -45.64
CA GLU A 249 -4.93 -0.79 -46.25
C GLU A 249 -4.27 -2.07 -46.72
N LEU A 250 -4.24 -3.10 -45.86
CA LEU A 250 -3.71 -4.42 -46.22
C LEU A 250 -4.47 -5.04 -47.38
N HIS A 251 -5.81 -4.96 -47.38
CA HIS A 251 -6.63 -5.44 -48.48
C HIS A 251 -6.31 -4.73 -49.82
N ILE A 252 -6.15 -3.40 -49.80
CA ILE A 252 -5.76 -2.63 -50.98
C ILE A 252 -4.38 -3.09 -51.45
N VAL A 253 -3.38 -3.17 -50.57
CA VAL A 253 -2.02 -3.62 -50.92
C VAL A 253 -2.03 -5.02 -51.56
N ASN A 254 -2.77 -5.96 -50.99
CA ASN A 254 -2.87 -7.33 -51.52
C ASN A 254 -3.58 -7.38 -52.88
N THR A 255 -4.66 -6.61 -53.06
CA THR A 255 -5.40 -6.55 -54.35
C THR A 255 -4.55 -5.86 -55.42
N THR A 256 -3.79 -4.85 -55.02
CA THR A 256 -2.94 -4.03 -55.88
C THR A 256 -1.70 -4.77 -56.38
N ALA A 257 -1.16 -5.71 -55.60
CA ALA A 257 -0.01 -6.53 -55.98
C ALA A 257 -0.28 -7.42 -57.22
N ASN A 258 -1.53 -7.80 -57.44
CA ASN A 258 -1.97 -8.68 -58.54
C ASN A 258 -2.60 -7.90 -59.70
N SER A 259 -1.96 -6.82 -60.15
CA SER A 259 -2.44 -6.03 -61.28
C SER A 259 -2.21 -6.78 -62.60
N GLY A 260 -3.30 -7.08 -63.32
CA GLY A 260 -3.28 -7.72 -64.63
C GLY A 260 -2.73 -6.83 -65.76
N TRP A 261 -2.77 -7.34 -66.99
CA TRP A 261 -2.26 -6.66 -68.19
C TRP A 261 -3.40 -6.28 -69.15
N MET A 262 -3.32 -5.09 -69.74
CA MET A 262 -4.18 -4.68 -70.86
C MET A 262 -3.47 -5.02 -72.17
N VAL A 263 -4.06 -5.91 -72.96
CA VAL A 263 -3.55 -6.35 -74.25
C VAL A 263 -4.66 -6.31 -75.31
N GLU A 264 -4.31 -5.90 -76.52
CA GLU A 264 -5.23 -5.93 -77.67
C GLU A 264 -5.37 -7.36 -78.18
N SER A 265 -6.58 -7.79 -78.54
CA SER A 265 -6.85 -9.17 -78.93
C SER A 265 -6.00 -9.58 -80.15
N GLY A 266 -5.22 -10.66 -80.04
CA GLY A 266 -4.31 -11.14 -81.09
C GLY A 266 -2.99 -10.38 -81.25
N SER A 267 -2.65 -9.48 -80.31
CA SER A 267 -1.42 -8.67 -80.34
C SER A 267 -0.17 -9.40 -79.81
N LEU A 268 -0.34 -10.42 -78.97
CA LEU A 268 0.75 -11.17 -78.33
C LEU A 268 1.36 -12.21 -79.29
N VAL A 269 2.68 -12.34 -79.27
CA VAL A 269 3.44 -13.33 -80.06
C VAL A 269 4.11 -14.33 -79.12
N GLY A 270 3.84 -15.62 -79.30
CA GLY A 270 4.46 -16.69 -78.50
C GLY A 270 3.83 -16.94 -77.13
N MET A 271 2.80 -16.19 -76.75
CA MET A 271 2.06 -16.33 -75.49
C MET A 271 0.57 -16.00 -75.71
N THR A 272 -0.33 -16.76 -75.09
CA THR A 272 -1.77 -16.47 -75.11
C THR A 272 -2.19 -15.53 -73.97
N ALA A 273 -3.44 -15.05 -74.00
CA ALA A 273 -3.97 -14.24 -72.90
C ALA A 273 -4.04 -15.04 -71.59
N ASP A 274 -4.34 -16.34 -71.66
CA ASP A 274 -4.42 -17.23 -70.51
C ASP A 274 -3.01 -17.50 -69.92
N ASP A 275 -2.01 -17.69 -70.77
CA ASP A 275 -0.60 -17.83 -70.34
C ASP A 275 -0.08 -16.55 -69.66
N LEU A 276 -0.55 -15.37 -70.11
CA LEU A 276 -0.21 -14.08 -69.52
C LEU A 276 -0.93 -13.83 -68.19
N GLU A 277 -2.10 -14.44 -67.96
CA GLU A 277 -2.78 -14.41 -66.67
C GLU A 277 -2.03 -15.22 -65.62
N GLU A 278 -1.54 -16.41 -65.99
CA GLU A 278 -0.83 -17.32 -65.08
C GLU A 278 0.61 -16.87 -64.78
N HIS A 279 1.36 -16.43 -65.80
CA HIS A 279 2.77 -16.04 -65.68
C HIS A 279 3.00 -14.52 -65.64
N GLY A 280 1.94 -13.71 -65.72
CA GLY A 280 1.99 -12.24 -65.78
C GLY A 280 2.60 -11.54 -64.56
N ALA A 281 2.68 -12.26 -63.44
CA ALA A 281 3.22 -11.79 -62.16
C ALA A 281 4.70 -12.18 -61.94
N GLU A 282 5.31 -12.97 -62.83
CA GLU A 282 6.70 -13.41 -62.70
C GLU A 282 7.71 -12.28 -62.92
N THR A 283 8.81 -12.32 -62.17
CA THR A 283 9.89 -11.34 -62.30
C THR A 283 10.74 -11.64 -63.54
N GLY A 284 10.88 -10.66 -64.43
CA GLY A 284 11.66 -10.81 -65.67
C GLY A 284 10.85 -11.24 -66.90
N LEU A 285 9.52 -11.20 -66.85
CA LEU A 285 8.64 -11.44 -68.00
C LEU A 285 8.95 -10.48 -69.16
N VAL A 286 9.28 -11.05 -70.33
CA VAL A 286 9.50 -10.32 -71.58
C VAL A 286 8.31 -10.57 -72.50
N LEU A 287 7.66 -9.49 -72.95
CA LEU A 287 6.49 -9.56 -73.84
C LEU A 287 6.85 -9.12 -75.25
N GLU A 288 6.64 -10.01 -76.22
CA GLU A 288 6.74 -9.70 -77.64
C GLU A 288 5.35 -9.41 -78.22
N TYR A 289 5.22 -8.30 -78.94
CA TYR A 289 3.95 -7.86 -79.54
C TYR A 289 4.12 -7.55 -81.03
N ASN A 290 3.03 -7.69 -81.77
CA ASN A 290 3.02 -7.49 -83.22
C ASN A 290 3.26 -6.02 -83.62
N ARG A 291 4.01 -5.83 -84.70
CA ARG A 291 4.35 -4.51 -85.22
C ARG A 291 3.11 -3.81 -85.80
N GLY A 292 2.67 -2.74 -85.16
CA GLY A 292 1.46 -1.99 -85.52
C GLY A 292 0.29 -2.15 -84.53
N SER A 293 0.44 -3.03 -83.54
CA SER A 293 -0.50 -3.20 -82.41
C SER A 293 -0.26 -2.18 -81.30
N SER A 294 -1.26 -1.98 -80.45
CA SER A 294 -1.08 -1.19 -79.21
C SER A 294 -0.13 -1.89 -78.24
N LEU A 295 0.70 -1.11 -77.53
CA LEU A 295 1.67 -1.65 -76.58
C LEU A 295 0.94 -2.29 -75.38
N PRO A 296 1.31 -3.51 -74.97
CA PRO A 296 0.85 -4.10 -73.72
C PRO A 296 1.17 -3.19 -72.53
N ALA A 297 0.16 -2.87 -71.74
CA ALA A 297 0.30 -2.00 -70.57
C ALA A 297 -0.16 -2.73 -69.32
N LYS A 298 0.71 -2.82 -68.30
CA LYS A 298 0.31 -3.34 -67.00
C LYS A 298 -0.70 -2.38 -66.38
N ILE A 299 -1.79 -2.92 -65.81
CA ILE A 299 -2.75 -2.11 -65.06
C ILE A 299 -1.99 -1.51 -63.88
N PRO A 300 -1.98 -0.18 -63.71
CA PRO A 300 -1.27 0.40 -62.59
C PRO A 300 -1.88 -0.11 -61.28
N PRO A 301 -1.05 -0.39 -60.27
CA PRO A 301 -1.54 -0.72 -58.95
C PRO A 301 -2.53 0.35 -58.45
N ASN A 302 -3.66 -0.06 -57.85
CA ASN A 302 -4.54 0.89 -57.16
C ASN A 302 -3.72 1.57 -56.06
N THR A 303 -3.58 2.88 -56.16
CA THR A 303 -2.88 3.66 -55.13
C THR A 303 -3.71 3.66 -53.85
N ILE A 304 -3.02 3.56 -52.71
CA ILE A 304 -3.69 3.71 -51.42
C ILE A 304 -4.28 5.14 -51.39
N PRO A 305 -5.60 5.30 -51.21
CA PRO A 305 -6.19 6.61 -51.07
C PRO A 305 -5.53 7.38 -49.93
N THR A 306 -4.95 8.55 -50.21
CA THR A 306 -4.29 9.41 -49.20
C THR A 306 -5.24 9.83 -48.07
N GLY A 307 -6.55 9.74 -48.33
CA GLY A 307 -7.59 9.90 -47.32
C GLY A 307 -7.52 8.85 -46.21
N LEU A 308 -7.23 7.58 -46.52
CA LEU A 308 -7.14 6.49 -45.53
C LEU A 308 -5.95 6.68 -44.60
N ASP A 309 -4.77 6.94 -45.16
CA ASP A 309 -3.55 7.22 -44.39
C ASP A 309 -3.74 8.43 -43.44
N ARG A 310 -4.39 9.50 -43.92
CA ARG A 310 -4.74 10.64 -43.07
C ARG A 310 -5.73 10.28 -41.95
N ILE A 311 -6.68 9.37 -42.20
CA ILE A 311 -7.63 8.92 -41.17
C ILE A 311 -6.93 8.01 -40.17
N ALA A 312 -6.01 7.13 -40.61
CA ALA A 312 -5.18 6.31 -39.74
C ALA A 312 -4.33 7.20 -38.80
N GLY A 313 -3.67 8.21 -39.35
CA GLY A 313 -2.91 9.19 -38.56
C GLY A 313 -3.78 9.95 -37.54
N LYS A 314 -5.01 10.32 -37.92
CA LYS A 314 -5.98 10.92 -36.98
C LYS A 314 -6.44 9.95 -35.90
N ALA A 315 -6.68 8.68 -36.23
CA ALA A 315 -7.10 7.67 -35.27
C ALA A 315 -6.00 7.41 -34.23
N ALA A 316 -4.75 7.26 -34.69
CA ALA A 316 -3.58 7.13 -33.81
C ALA A 316 -3.39 8.37 -32.91
N PHE A 317 -3.59 9.57 -33.46
CA PHE A 317 -3.56 10.81 -32.68
C PHE A 317 -4.68 10.85 -31.63
N ASN A 318 -5.91 10.46 -31.99
CA ASN A 318 -7.03 10.42 -31.06
C ASN A 318 -6.79 9.42 -29.91
N VAL A 319 -6.21 8.24 -30.18
CA VAL A 319 -5.84 7.27 -29.12
C VAL A 319 -4.89 7.93 -28.12
N LYS A 320 -3.87 8.63 -28.61
CA LYS A 320 -2.92 9.35 -27.76
C LYS A 320 -3.59 10.49 -26.98
N GLU A 321 -4.41 11.31 -27.63
CA GLU A 321 -5.09 12.43 -27.00
C GLU A 321 -6.10 11.98 -25.92
N ILE A 322 -6.92 10.96 -26.21
CA ILE A 322 -7.92 10.43 -25.28
C ILE A 322 -7.29 9.71 -24.09
N SER A 323 -6.16 9.02 -24.30
CA SER A 323 -5.43 8.36 -23.20
C SER A 323 -4.88 9.35 -22.18
N GLY A 324 -4.77 10.65 -22.52
CA GLY A 324 -4.23 11.68 -21.63
C GLY A 324 -2.72 11.57 -21.40
N ILE A 325 -2.04 10.65 -22.08
CA ILE A 325 -0.59 10.44 -21.96
C ILE A 325 0.15 11.34 -22.96
N GLY A 326 0.78 12.39 -22.44
CA GLY A 326 1.60 13.30 -23.23
C GLY A 326 2.95 12.72 -23.67
N ASP A 327 3.61 13.34 -24.66
CA ASP A 327 4.95 12.92 -25.14
C ASP A 327 6.01 12.87 -24.03
N SER A 328 5.94 13.80 -23.08
CA SER A 328 6.85 13.84 -21.93
C SER A 328 6.70 12.65 -20.98
N MET A 329 5.50 12.06 -20.92
CA MET A 329 5.22 10.85 -20.14
C MET A 329 5.70 9.59 -20.88
N LEU A 330 5.70 9.61 -22.21
CA LEU A 330 6.20 8.54 -23.07
C LEU A 330 7.73 8.54 -23.22
N GLY A 331 8.41 9.56 -22.68
CA GLY A 331 9.85 9.73 -22.83
C GLY A 331 10.28 10.10 -24.25
N THR A 332 9.35 10.58 -25.09
CA THR A 332 9.60 10.99 -26.48
C THR A 332 9.91 12.48 -26.62
N ASP A 333 10.27 13.14 -25.52
CA ASP A 333 10.65 14.55 -25.51
C ASP A 333 11.88 14.81 -26.39
N LYS A 334 11.90 16.00 -27.03
CA LYS A 334 13.04 16.42 -27.85
C LYS A 334 14.29 16.62 -26.97
N PRO A 335 15.50 16.30 -27.46
CA PRO A 335 16.76 16.46 -26.72
C PRO A 335 17.07 17.89 -26.23
N GLU A 336 16.37 18.89 -26.76
CA GLU A 336 16.61 20.33 -26.51
C GLU A 336 15.91 20.86 -25.24
N VAL A 337 15.09 20.05 -24.56
CA VAL A 337 14.28 20.52 -23.41
C VAL A 337 15.07 20.38 -22.10
N SER A 338 15.11 21.45 -21.30
CA SER A 338 15.74 21.45 -19.97
C SER A 338 15.10 20.40 -19.04
N GLY A 339 15.90 19.71 -18.23
CA GLY A 339 15.42 18.71 -17.26
C GLY A 339 14.38 19.24 -16.27
N VAL A 340 14.46 20.52 -15.88
CA VAL A 340 13.43 21.18 -15.04
C VAL A 340 12.11 21.32 -15.81
N ALA A 341 12.19 21.66 -17.10
CA ALA A 341 11.01 21.76 -17.96
C ALA A 341 10.41 20.38 -18.28
N ILE A 342 11.22 19.32 -18.40
CA ILE A 342 10.74 17.94 -18.53
C ILE A 342 10.00 17.51 -17.27
N ARG A 343 10.56 17.74 -16.08
CA ARG A 343 9.88 17.46 -14.79
C ARG A 343 8.55 18.21 -14.68
N ALA A 344 8.55 19.51 -14.97
CA ALA A 344 7.32 20.31 -14.95
C ALA A 344 6.26 19.81 -15.97
N LYS A 345 6.69 19.28 -17.13
CA LYS A 345 5.77 18.66 -18.10
C LYS A 345 5.26 17.29 -17.63
N GLN A 346 6.11 16.47 -17.01
CA GLN A 346 5.71 15.19 -16.42
C GLN A 346 4.71 15.39 -15.26
N GLU A 347 4.93 16.37 -14.40
CA GLU A 347 3.98 16.77 -13.35
C GLU A 347 2.64 17.20 -13.93
N ARG A 348 2.63 17.99 -15.03
CA ARG A 348 1.39 18.32 -15.75
C ARG A 348 0.75 17.12 -16.42
N GLY A 349 1.54 16.15 -16.88
CA GLY A 349 1.04 14.87 -17.40
C GLY A 349 0.36 14.05 -16.33
N ALA A 350 0.89 14.07 -15.10
CA ALA A 350 0.28 13.40 -13.95
C ALA A 350 -1.09 13.99 -13.57
N LEU A 351 -1.33 15.29 -13.79
CA LEU A 351 -2.64 15.91 -13.56
C LEU A 351 -3.76 15.28 -14.41
N MET A 352 -3.46 14.76 -15.60
CA MET A 352 -4.47 14.12 -16.46
C MET A 352 -4.94 12.77 -15.93
N ILE A 353 -4.05 12.04 -15.26
CA ILE A 353 -4.35 10.75 -14.60
C ILE A 353 -4.72 10.93 -13.12
N GLN A 354 -4.81 12.17 -12.63
CA GLN A 354 -5.07 12.45 -11.23
C GLN A 354 -6.43 11.94 -10.76
N VAL A 355 -7.48 12.05 -11.58
CA VAL A 355 -8.84 11.63 -11.16
C VAL A 355 -8.90 10.14 -10.79
N PRO A 356 -8.41 9.19 -11.62
CA PRO A 356 -8.27 7.79 -11.22
C PRO A 356 -7.44 7.55 -9.95
N LEU A 357 -6.41 8.37 -9.70
CA LEU A 357 -5.54 8.26 -8.52
C LEU A 357 -6.22 8.81 -7.25
N ASP A 358 -6.91 9.95 -7.32
CA ASP A 358 -7.70 10.51 -6.22
C ASP A 358 -8.81 9.52 -5.82
N ASN A 359 -9.44 8.90 -6.81
CA ASN A 359 -10.43 7.85 -6.63
C ASN A 359 -9.85 6.58 -6.00
N LEU A 360 -8.58 6.26 -6.27
CA LEU A 360 -7.87 5.18 -5.61
C LEU A 360 -7.63 5.53 -4.14
N THR A 361 -7.19 6.75 -3.84
CA THR A 361 -7.04 7.24 -2.46
C THR A 361 -8.36 7.18 -1.69
N LYS A 362 -9.47 7.57 -2.32
CA LYS A 362 -10.82 7.42 -1.76
C LYS A 362 -11.16 5.96 -1.47
N THR A 363 -10.79 5.04 -2.36
CA THR A 363 -11.00 3.60 -2.16
C THR A 363 -10.15 3.04 -1.03
N ARG A 364 -8.91 3.50 -0.89
CA ARG A 364 -8.04 3.15 0.25
C ARG A 364 -8.65 3.59 1.58
N GLN A 365 -9.29 4.77 1.62
CA GLN A 365 -10.00 5.23 2.82
C GLN A 365 -11.13 4.26 3.19
N TYR A 366 -12.00 3.89 2.24
CA TYR A 366 -13.06 2.90 2.50
C TYR A 366 -12.52 1.53 2.89
N LEU A 367 -11.43 1.09 2.26
CA LEU A 367 -10.76 -0.15 2.62
C LEU A 367 -10.24 -0.11 4.05
N ALA A 368 -9.60 0.98 4.46
CA ALA A 368 -9.08 1.17 5.80
C ALA A 368 -10.19 1.28 6.86
N GLU A 369 -11.30 1.99 6.57
CA GLU A 369 -12.50 2.00 7.43
C GLU A 369 -13.07 0.59 7.63
N ASN A 370 -13.17 -0.21 6.57
CA ASN A 370 -13.65 -1.59 6.67
C ASN A 370 -12.70 -2.48 7.46
N ILE A 371 -11.39 -2.37 7.24
CA ILE A 371 -10.38 -3.12 8.01
C ILE A 371 -10.46 -2.74 9.49
N LEU A 372 -10.57 -1.45 9.80
CA LEU A 372 -10.74 -0.97 11.17
C LEU A 372 -11.99 -1.58 11.81
N GLY A 373 -13.13 -1.57 11.10
CA GLY A 373 -14.38 -2.16 11.59
C GLY A 373 -14.25 -3.67 11.88
N LEU A 374 -13.45 -4.40 11.10
CA LEU A 374 -13.14 -5.81 11.38
C LEU A 374 -12.25 -5.96 12.60
N ILE A 375 -11.18 -5.16 12.71
CA ILE A 375 -10.25 -5.19 13.84
C ILE A 375 -11.01 -4.91 15.14
N GLN A 376 -11.82 -3.85 15.21
CA GLN A 376 -12.58 -3.49 16.40
C GLN A 376 -13.57 -4.58 16.84
N ARG A 377 -14.07 -5.38 15.90
CA ARG A 377 -15.11 -6.39 16.17
C ARG A 377 -14.55 -7.77 16.49
N PHE A 378 -13.45 -8.16 15.86
CA PHE A 378 -12.92 -9.53 15.95
C PHE A 378 -11.59 -9.62 16.72
N TYR A 379 -10.82 -8.53 16.85
CA TYR A 379 -9.55 -8.56 17.58
C TYR A 379 -9.77 -8.14 19.04
N THR A 380 -10.45 -8.99 19.81
CA THR A 380 -10.73 -8.76 21.24
C THR A 380 -9.65 -9.28 22.18
N GLU A 381 -8.77 -10.17 21.69
CA GLU A 381 -7.76 -10.85 22.49
C GLU A 381 -6.42 -10.09 22.49
N GLU A 382 -5.52 -10.49 23.40
CA GLU A 382 -4.14 -9.98 23.49
C GLU A 382 -3.34 -10.34 22.24
N ARG A 383 -2.83 -9.33 21.53
CA ARG A 383 -2.04 -9.54 20.31
C ARG A 383 -0.81 -8.66 20.26
N VAL A 384 0.23 -9.18 19.61
CA VAL A 384 1.45 -8.41 19.29
C VAL A 384 1.35 -7.91 17.86
N ILE A 385 1.27 -6.60 17.67
CA ILE A 385 1.36 -5.97 16.36
C ILE A 385 2.72 -5.31 16.20
N GLN A 386 3.33 -5.51 15.04
CA GLN A 386 4.57 -4.86 14.66
C GLN A 386 4.26 -3.46 14.13
N VAL A 387 4.55 -2.43 14.92
CA VAL A 387 4.32 -1.04 14.53
C VAL A 387 5.61 -0.46 13.95
N THR A 388 5.50 0.15 12.78
CA THR A 388 6.58 0.97 12.23
C THR A 388 6.46 2.36 12.82
N ASN A 389 7.53 2.88 13.43
CA ASN A 389 7.54 4.25 13.94
C ASN A 389 7.46 5.24 12.75
N GLU A 390 6.45 6.11 12.75
CA GLU A 390 6.17 7.08 11.68
C GLU A 390 7.29 8.13 11.54
N GLU A 391 8.01 8.43 12.63
CA GLU A 391 9.10 9.41 12.62
C GLU A 391 10.38 8.90 11.92
N ASP A 392 10.59 7.57 11.87
CA ASP A 392 11.73 6.97 11.17
C ASP A 392 11.37 5.56 10.66
N PRO A 393 10.83 5.47 9.43
CA PRO A 393 10.45 4.20 8.82
C PRO A 393 11.62 3.26 8.50
N MET A 394 12.88 3.66 8.77
CA MET A 394 14.06 2.79 8.66
C MET A 394 14.38 2.06 9.96
N LYS A 395 13.75 2.43 11.08
CA LYS A 395 13.90 1.68 12.33
C LYS A 395 13.20 0.33 12.22
N PRO A 396 13.79 -0.73 12.80
CA PRO A 396 13.13 -2.03 12.88
C PRO A 396 11.77 -1.85 13.55
N ARG A 397 10.76 -2.57 13.03
CA ARG A 397 9.41 -2.57 13.60
C ARG A 397 9.49 -2.92 15.08
N GLU A 398 8.82 -2.13 15.91
CA GLU A 398 8.77 -2.36 17.34
C GLU A 398 7.52 -3.20 17.66
N PRO A 399 7.67 -4.29 18.44
CA PRO A 399 6.53 -5.08 18.87
C PRO A 399 5.72 -4.28 19.89
N MET A 400 4.49 -3.92 19.53
CA MET A 400 3.53 -3.32 20.43
C MET A 400 2.49 -4.36 20.83
N MET A 401 2.29 -4.54 22.13
CA MET A 401 1.20 -5.37 22.66
C MET A 401 -0.08 -4.55 22.74
N ILE A 402 -1.15 -5.16 22.28
CA ILE A 402 -2.48 -4.56 22.16
C ILE A 402 -3.46 -5.44 22.92
N ASN A 403 -4.47 -4.80 23.52
CA ASN A 403 -5.46 -5.42 24.40
C ASN A 403 -4.87 -6.14 25.62
N GLN A 404 -3.70 -5.72 26.13
CA GLN A 404 -3.04 -6.37 27.26
C GLN A 404 -3.86 -6.20 28.55
N MET A 405 -4.21 -7.29 29.20
CA MET A 405 -4.90 -7.27 30.48
C MET A 405 -3.89 -7.05 31.60
N THR A 406 -3.94 -5.87 32.21
CA THR A 406 -3.11 -5.58 33.39
C THR A 406 -3.62 -6.38 34.61
N PRO A 407 -2.77 -6.65 35.61
CA PRO A 407 -3.18 -7.31 36.86
C PRO A 407 -4.33 -6.60 37.61
N GLU A 408 -4.58 -5.34 37.27
CA GLU A 408 -5.62 -4.46 37.83
C GLU A 408 -6.97 -4.59 37.09
N GLY A 409 -7.03 -5.43 36.05
CA GLY A 409 -8.25 -5.66 35.25
C GLY A 409 -8.54 -4.58 34.21
N ILE A 410 -7.60 -3.65 33.97
CA ILE A 410 -7.69 -2.62 32.94
C ILE A 410 -7.00 -3.14 31.67
N VAL A 411 -7.71 -3.10 30.55
CA VAL A 411 -7.16 -3.42 29.23
C VAL A 411 -6.36 -2.21 28.74
N VAL A 412 -5.05 -2.38 28.57
CA VAL A 412 -4.16 -1.34 28.02
C VAL A 412 -4.12 -1.47 26.50
N ASN A 413 -4.21 -0.33 25.82
CA ASN A 413 -4.30 -0.24 24.35
C ASN A 413 -5.49 -1.04 23.79
N ASP A 414 -6.70 -0.77 24.32
CA ASP A 414 -7.93 -1.41 23.83
C ASP A 414 -8.33 -0.82 22.46
N LEU A 415 -8.22 -1.63 21.40
CA LEU A 415 -8.65 -1.21 20.05
C LEU A 415 -10.17 -1.25 19.86
N THR A 416 -10.90 -1.93 20.75
CA THR A 416 -12.36 -2.07 20.69
C THR A 416 -13.08 -0.83 21.23
N ILE A 417 -12.35 0.09 21.88
CA ILE A 417 -12.87 1.31 22.50
C ILE A 417 -12.24 2.53 21.80
N GLY A 418 -13.01 3.20 20.95
CA GLY A 418 -12.63 4.47 20.34
C GLY A 418 -13.32 4.72 18.99
N GLU A 419 -13.64 5.99 18.72
CA GLU A 419 -13.88 6.47 17.35
C GLU A 419 -12.52 6.87 16.78
N TYR A 420 -12.06 6.14 15.76
CA TYR A 420 -10.81 6.46 15.07
C TYR A 420 -11.14 7.18 13.76
N ASP A 421 -10.48 8.31 13.54
CA ASP A 421 -10.47 8.93 12.22
C ASP A 421 -9.38 8.27 11.37
N VAL A 422 -9.72 7.95 10.13
CA VAL A 422 -8.85 7.22 9.21
C VAL A 422 -8.37 8.18 8.14
N ILE A 423 -7.14 8.64 8.28
CA ILE A 423 -6.49 9.49 7.28
C ILE A 423 -5.50 8.63 6.49
N VAL A 424 -5.77 8.46 5.19
CA VAL A 424 -4.84 7.79 4.28
C VAL A 424 -3.97 8.85 3.61
N SER A 425 -2.69 8.87 3.96
CA SER A 425 -1.68 9.65 3.24
C SER A 425 -0.87 8.73 2.31
N THR A 426 -0.54 9.25 1.14
CA THR A 426 0.39 8.56 0.23
C THR A 426 1.78 9.16 0.45
N ALA A 427 2.66 8.41 1.09
CA ALA A 427 4.08 8.72 1.03
C ALA A 427 4.58 8.40 -0.40
N PRO A 428 5.31 9.30 -1.07
CA PRO A 428 6.00 8.95 -2.30
C PRO A 428 6.92 7.77 -2.05
N ALA A 429 7.19 6.95 -3.08
CA ALA A 429 8.20 5.91 -2.99
C ALA A 429 9.48 6.53 -2.39
N ARG A 430 9.97 5.94 -1.30
CA ARG A 430 10.99 6.57 -0.44
C ARG A 430 12.22 6.99 -1.22
N ASP A 431 12.63 6.20 -2.21
CA ASP A 431 13.76 6.53 -3.09
C ASP A 431 13.56 7.88 -3.81
N ASN A 432 12.34 8.15 -4.29
CA ASN A 432 11.98 9.41 -4.95
C ASN A 432 11.78 10.54 -3.93
N PHE A 433 11.24 10.25 -2.74
CA PHE A 433 11.10 11.27 -1.68
C PHE A 433 12.46 11.70 -1.13
N ASP A 434 13.33 10.75 -0.81
CA ASP A 434 14.71 10.97 -0.37
C ASP A 434 15.47 11.76 -1.44
N ASP A 435 15.33 11.43 -2.74
CA ASP A 435 15.91 12.19 -3.84
C ASP A 435 15.40 13.64 -3.94
N ILE A 436 14.08 13.87 -3.73
CA ILE A 436 13.49 15.21 -3.72
C ILE A 436 14.00 16.02 -2.52
N GLN A 437 14.00 15.43 -1.32
CA GLN A 437 14.47 16.07 -0.09
C GLN A 437 15.97 16.40 -0.19
N PHE A 438 16.77 15.49 -0.73
CA PHE A 438 18.19 15.71 -0.98
C PHE A 438 18.43 16.87 -1.96
N ALA A 439 17.67 16.92 -3.07
CA ALA A 439 17.77 18.00 -4.04
C ALA A 439 17.37 19.36 -3.44
N GLN A 440 16.27 19.42 -2.68
CA GLN A 440 15.82 20.63 -1.98
C GLN A 440 16.84 21.08 -0.92
N ALA A 441 17.38 20.15 -0.14
CA ALA A 441 18.39 20.44 0.87
C ALA A 441 19.69 20.98 0.24
N LEU A 442 20.09 20.45 -0.92
CA LEU A 442 21.23 20.96 -1.68
C LEU A 442 20.96 22.38 -2.20
N GLU A 443 19.75 22.65 -2.71
CA GLU A 443 19.35 23.98 -3.19
C GLU A 443 19.35 25.02 -2.05
N LEU A 444 18.77 24.68 -0.90
CA LEU A 444 18.77 25.54 0.28
C LEU A 444 20.18 25.82 0.79
N LYS A 445 21.08 24.82 0.74
CA LYS A 445 22.50 25.01 1.06
C LYS A 445 23.19 25.93 0.05
N GLN A 446 22.90 25.82 -1.24
CA GLN A 446 23.40 26.74 -2.27
C GLN A 446 22.87 28.17 -2.08
N MET A 447 21.64 28.34 -1.58
CA MET A 447 21.07 29.63 -1.21
C MET A 447 21.60 30.19 0.12
N GLY A 448 22.47 29.47 0.82
CA GLY A 448 23.14 29.93 2.04
C GLY A 448 22.43 29.61 3.35
N VAL A 449 21.41 28.73 3.34
CA VAL A 449 20.80 28.22 4.58
C VAL A 449 21.78 27.25 5.26
N PRO A 450 22.15 27.45 6.54
CA PRO A 450 23.07 26.58 7.25
C PRO A 450 22.38 25.26 7.66
N ILE A 451 22.24 24.34 6.71
CA ILE A 451 21.76 22.98 6.97
C ILE A 451 22.98 22.10 7.30
N PRO A 452 22.99 21.39 8.46
CA PRO A 452 24.06 20.47 8.81
C PRO A 452 24.28 19.36 7.77
N ASP A 453 25.55 19.02 7.53
CA ASP A 453 25.95 18.06 6.48
C ASP A 453 25.49 16.62 6.78
N ASP A 454 25.30 16.28 8.05
CA ASP A 454 24.76 14.99 8.47
C ASP A 454 23.29 14.81 8.05
N VAL A 455 22.48 15.85 8.19
CA VAL A 455 21.06 15.84 7.80
C VAL A 455 20.90 15.70 6.28
N ILE A 456 21.76 16.37 5.50
CA ILE A 456 21.77 16.26 4.04
C ILE A 456 22.12 14.83 3.59
N ILE A 457 23.07 14.18 4.29
CA ILE A 457 23.48 12.81 3.98
C ILE A 457 22.42 11.79 4.36
N GLU A 458 21.63 12.04 5.42
CA GLU A 458 20.50 11.17 5.78
C GLU A 458 19.43 11.14 4.68
N TYR A 459 19.19 12.26 3.99
CA TYR A 459 18.31 12.32 2.82
C TYR A 459 18.92 11.72 1.54
N SER A 460 20.21 11.39 1.51
CA SER A 460 20.84 10.82 0.32
C SER A 460 20.57 9.32 0.15
N ASN A 461 20.62 8.83 -1.08
CA ASN A 461 20.53 7.40 -1.43
C ASN A 461 21.85 6.61 -1.24
N LEU A 462 22.73 7.07 -0.33
CA LEU A 462 24.00 6.40 -0.06
C LEU A 462 23.81 5.12 0.77
N GLN A 463 24.44 4.01 0.36
CA GLN A 463 24.35 2.71 1.05
C GLN A 463 24.77 2.74 2.53
N ARG A 464 25.66 3.67 2.92
CA ARG A 464 26.15 3.81 4.31
C ARG A 464 25.78 5.17 4.91
N LYS A 465 24.60 5.70 4.56
CA LYS A 465 24.16 7.04 5.01
C LYS A 465 24.16 7.19 6.54
N ASN A 466 23.64 6.22 7.28
CA ASN A 466 23.58 6.27 8.75
C ASN A 466 24.98 6.26 9.41
N GLU A 467 25.93 5.51 8.85
CA GLU A 467 27.32 5.47 9.35
C GLU A 467 28.07 6.77 9.01
N LEU A 468 27.85 7.31 7.81
CA LEU A 468 28.44 8.56 7.36
C LEU A 468 27.88 9.77 8.12
N ALA A 469 26.55 9.84 8.30
CA ALA A 469 25.90 10.85 9.12
C ALA A 469 26.43 10.81 10.57
N ARG A 470 26.55 9.60 11.16
CA ARG A 470 27.15 9.44 12.49
C ARG A 470 28.62 9.89 12.54
N ARG A 471 29.43 9.56 11.54
CA ARG A 471 30.83 10.03 11.45
C ARG A 471 30.93 11.55 11.33
N ILE A 472 30.03 12.17 10.58
CA ILE A 472 29.98 13.63 10.45
C ILE A 472 29.54 14.26 11.77
N ARG A 473 28.51 13.73 12.44
CA ARG A 473 28.07 14.17 13.78
C ARG A 473 29.20 14.11 14.82
N VAL A 474 30.01 13.04 14.79
CA VAL A 474 31.19 12.89 15.64
C VAL A 474 32.29 13.91 15.28
N MET A 475 32.48 14.20 13.99
CA MET A 475 33.43 15.22 13.54
C MET A 475 32.96 16.66 13.82
N THR A 476 31.66 16.93 13.83
CA THR A 476 31.07 18.26 14.08
C THR A 476 30.73 18.52 15.55
N GLY A 477 30.83 17.52 16.44
CA GLY A 477 30.70 17.67 17.88
C GLY A 477 29.27 17.93 18.39
N GLN A 478 28.25 17.51 17.65
CA GLN A 478 26.83 17.74 17.95
C GLN A 478 26.09 16.51 18.51
N GLU A 479 26.70 15.78 19.44
CA GLU A 479 26.02 14.68 20.13
C GLU A 479 25.49 15.15 21.51
N PRO A 480 24.18 15.03 21.80
CA PRO A 480 23.73 15.00 23.19
C PRO A 480 24.21 13.66 23.79
N PRO A 481 24.99 13.68 24.90
CA PRO A 481 25.56 12.45 25.46
C PRO A 481 24.46 11.48 25.89
N THR A 482 24.68 10.19 25.65
CA THR A 482 23.79 9.12 26.12
C THR A 482 23.69 9.13 27.66
N PRO A 483 22.55 8.72 28.26
CA PRO A 483 22.37 8.73 29.71
C PRO A 483 23.46 7.95 30.47
N GLU A 484 23.90 6.81 29.92
CA GLU A 484 24.96 5.97 30.51
C GLU A 484 26.34 6.65 30.44
N GLU A 485 26.71 7.30 29.33
CA GLU A 485 28.00 8.01 29.23
C GLU A 485 28.04 9.27 30.10
N ALA A 486 26.89 9.93 30.28
CA ALA A 486 26.75 11.06 31.20
C ALA A 486 26.89 10.64 32.68
N GLU A 487 26.41 9.45 33.05
CA GLU A 487 26.62 8.86 34.38
C GLU A 487 28.06 8.41 34.59
N ILE A 488 28.71 7.82 33.58
CA ILE A 488 30.12 7.42 33.66
C ILE A 488 31.02 8.65 33.84
N MET A 489 30.79 9.76 33.12
CA MET A 489 31.53 11.00 33.34
C MET A 489 31.27 11.60 34.73
N LYS A 490 30.04 11.56 35.24
CA LYS A 490 29.72 12.02 36.60
C LYS A 490 30.42 11.17 37.66
N PHE A 491 30.38 9.84 37.50
CA PHE A 491 31.05 8.90 38.38
C PHE A 491 32.57 9.10 38.38
N GLN A 492 33.17 9.33 37.20
CA GLN A 492 34.61 9.64 37.10
C GLN A 492 34.96 10.98 37.75
N ALA A 493 34.12 12.00 37.62
CA ALA A 493 34.33 13.30 38.25
C ALA A 493 34.24 13.21 39.78
N GLU A 494 33.23 12.51 40.31
CA GLU A 494 33.07 12.29 41.75
C GLU A 494 34.20 11.43 42.34
N ALA A 495 34.64 10.39 41.61
CA ALA A 495 35.77 9.56 42.02
C ALA A 495 37.05 10.37 42.14
N GLN A 496 37.31 11.31 41.22
CA GLN A 496 38.48 12.19 41.29
C GLN A 496 38.40 13.16 42.49
N ILE A 497 37.22 13.71 42.79
CA ILE A 497 37.03 14.58 43.98
C ILE A 497 37.30 13.78 45.26
N ARG A 498 36.79 12.56 45.36
CA ARG A 498 36.99 11.68 46.52
C ARG A 498 38.46 11.29 46.70
N GLN A 499 39.17 11.05 45.60
CA GLN A 499 40.61 10.75 45.64
C GLN A 499 41.43 11.94 46.19
N ILE A 500 41.08 13.16 45.78
CA ILE A 500 41.74 14.38 46.26
C ILE A 500 41.46 14.59 47.77
N GLN A 501 40.23 14.35 48.23
CA GLN A 501 39.89 14.43 49.66
C GLN A 501 40.70 13.44 50.52
N LEU A 502 40.85 12.19 50.05
CA LEU A 502 41.67 11.19 50.74
C LEU A 502 43.14 11.60 50.80
N THR A 503 43.65 12.22 49.73
CA THR A 503 45.03 12.73 49.69
C THR A 503 45.23 13.88 50.69
N ILE A 504 44.26 14.78 50.82
CA ILE A 504 44.30 15.86 51.81
C ILE A 504 44.32 15.28 53.24
N ALA A 505 43.48 14.29 53.53
CA ALA A 505 43.44 13.65 54.86
C ALA A 505 44.76 12.93 55.20
N GLN A 506 45.41 12.31 54.21
CA GLN A 506 46.73 11.70 54.39
C GLN A 506 47.81 12.75 54.70
N LEU A 507 47.83 13.86 53.94
CA LEU A 507 48.77 14.97 54.18
C LEU A 507 48.54 15.64 55.54
N GLU A 508 47.29 15.80 55.98
CA GLU A 508 46.96 16.32 57.32
C GLU A 508 47.49 15.43 58.44
N ALA A 509 47.30 14.11 58.32
CA ALA A 509 47.83 13.14 59.27
C ALA A 509 49.36 13.17 59.32
N GLU A 510 50.01 13.35 58.17
CA GLU A 510 51.46 13.47 58.08
C GLU A 510 51.98 14.76 58.72
N VAL A 511 51.32 15.90 58.50
CA VAL A 511 51.63 17.17 59.19
C VAL A 511 51.54 17.02 60.70
N ILE A 512 50.47 16.39 61.21
CA ILE A 512 50.29 16.19 62.66
C ILE A 512 51.37 15.26 63.22
N ARG A 513 51.72 14.19 62.51
CA ARG A 513 52.79 13.27 62.90
C ARG A 513 54.14 13.99 62.96
N THR A 514 54.51 14.71 61.90
CA THR A 514 55.78 15.45 61.83
C THR A 514 55.81 16.59 62.84
N GLN A 515 54.69 17.26 63.13
CA GLN A 515 54.60 18.26 64.19
C GLN A 515 54.79 17.64 65.59
N SER A 516 54.21 16.47 65.83
CA SER A 516 54.35 15.73 67.09
C SER A 516 55.80 15.24 67.29
N GLU A 517 56.43 14.74 66.23
CA GLU A 517 57.85 14.36 66.22
C GLU A 517 58.76 15.58 66.44
N ALA A 518 58.47 16.71 65.80
CA ALA A 518 59.19 17.97 66.01
C ALA A 518 59.07 18.45 67.47
N GLN A 519 57.86 18.38 68.07
CA GLN A 519 57.64 18.74 69.48
C GLN A 519 58.42 17.82 70.43
N LEU A 520 58.41 16.51 70.19
CA LEU A 520 59.20 15.55 70.97
C LEU A 520 60.71 15.79 70.85
N ASN A 521 61.20 16.15 69.66
CA ASN A 521 62.60 16.47 69.43
C ASN A 521 63.00 17.80 70.09
N THR A 522 62.13 18.81 70.09
CA THR A 522 62.37 20.07 70.83
C THR A 522 62.36 19.90 72.35
N ALA A 523 61.56 18.98 72.88
CA ALA A 523 61.52 18.67 74.31
C ALA A 523 62.74 17.86 74.78
N LYS A 524 63.43 17.16 73.88
CA LYS A 524 64.59 16.30 74.18
C LYS A 524 65.95 16.94 73.89
N ALA A 525 66.01 18.08 73.18
CA ALA A 525 67.27 18.74 72.81
C ALA A 525 67.31 20.21 73.30
N GLN A 526 67.93 20.44 74.46
CA GLN A 526 68.49 21.75 74.82
C GLN A 526 69.92 21.80 74.24
N ASP A 527 70.18 22.74 73.31
CA ASP A 527 71.50 23.07 72.70
C ASP A 527 71.98 22.41 71.38
N ILE A 528 71.12 22.15 70.38
CA ILE A 528 71.57 22.17 68.96
C ILE A 528 70.49 22.78 68.04
N ALA A 529 70.85 23.83 67.32
CA ALA A 529 70.04 24.43 66.26
C ALA A 529 69.92 23.46 65.05
N GLN A 530 68.74 22.87 64.85
CA GLN A 530 68.38 22.18 63.61
C GLN A 530 67.19 22.90 62.95
N ILE A 531 67.45 23.48 61.79
CA ILE A 531 66.50 24.26 60.97
C ILE A 531 65.64 23.33 60.07
N ASP A 532 65.95 22.03 60.00
CA ASP A 532 65.30 21.09 59.06
C ASP A 532 63.81 20.77 59.31
N PRO A 533 63.35 20.49 60.55
CA PRO A 533 61.95 20.09 60.78
C PRO A 533 60.94 21.19 60.47
N GLN A 534 61.32 22.45 60.68
CA GLN A 534 60.43 23.60 60.42
C GLN A 534 60.24 23.86 58.92
N ILE A 535 61.29 23.67 58.11
CA ILE A 535 61.20 23.79 56.64
C ILE A 535 60.32 22.68 56.08
N GLN A 536 60.42 21.47 56.61
CA GLN A 536 59.62 20.33 56.16
C GLN A 536 58.14 20.49 56.52
N ILE A 537 57.83 21.02 57.71
CA ILE A 537 56.46 21.38 58.10
C ILE A 537 55.91 22.49 57.19
N ALA A 538 56.71 23.54 56.91
CA ALA A 538 56.28 24.62 56.02
C ALA A 538 56.01 24.14 54.59
N LYS A 539 56.82 23.20 54.08
CA LYS A 539 56.63 22.59 52.76
C LYS A 539 55.36 21.72 52.70
N LEU A 540 55.12 20.88 53.71
CA LEU A 540 53.91 20.06 53.80
C LEU A 540 52.65 20.93 53.97
N GLN A 541 52.73 22.02 54.74
CA GLN A 541 51.64 22.99 54.87
C GLN A 541 51.34 23.71 53.55
N ALA A 542 52.36 24.10 52.79
CA ALA A 542 52.19 24.71 51.47
C ALA A 542 51.57 23.73 50.46
N GLU A 543 51.99 22.46 50.48
CA GLU A 543 51.44 21.42 49.61
C GLU A 543 49.97 21.09 49.95
N LEU A 544 49.65 21.04 51.24
CA LEU A 544 48.30 20.90 51.75
C LEU A 544 47.41 22.08 51.35
N GLN A 545 47.93 23.30 51.40
CA GLN A 545 47.20 24.49 50.95
C GLN A 545 46.92 24.44 49.44
N MET A 546 47.91 24.09 48.61
CA MET A 546 47.71 23.92 47.16
C MET A 546 46.65 22.86 46.85
N LYS A 547 46.64 21.73 47.57
CA LYS A 547 45.66 20.66 47.35
C LYS A 547 44.24 21.05 47.80
N ARG A 548 44.10 21.87 48.84
CA ARG A 548 42.81 22.45 49.24
C ARG A 548 42.29 23.43 48.20
N GLU A 549 43.15 24.26 47.63
CA GLU A 549 42.79 25.17 46.54
C GLU A 549 42.39 24.40 45.28
N GLU A 550 43.12 23.33 44.92
CA GLU A 550 42.77 22.45 43.80
C GLU A 550 41.37 21.81 44.00
N LEU A 551 41.06 21.36 45.21
CA LEU A 551 39.75 20.80 45.54
C LEU A 551 38.63 21.84 45.41
N LEU A 552 38.85 23.06 45.92
CA LEU A 552 37.87 24.14 45.83
C LEU A 552 37.59 24.53 44.38
N VAL A 553 38.62 24.67 43.55
CA VAL A 553 38.47 24.98 42.12
C VAL A 553 37.70 23.86 41.41
N ARG A 554 37.98 22.59 41.72
CA ARG A 554 37.23 21.48 41.12
C ARG A 554 35.78 21.40 41.58
N GLN A 555 35.49 21.73 42.83
CA GLN A 555 34.11 21.82 43.32
C GLN A 555 33.35 22.95 42.63
N GLN A 556 33.98 24.11 42.43
CA GLN A 556 33.40 25.22 41.67
C GLN A 556 33.15 24.83 40.21
N LEU A 557 34.14 24.27 39.52
CA LEU A 557 33.96 23.77 38.14
C LEU A 557 32.84 22.73 38.05
N SER A 558 32.72 21.82 39.02
CA SER A 558 31.64 20.83 39.06
C SER A 558 30.27 21.49 39.27
N ALA A 559 30.18 22.51 40.13
CA ALA A 559 28.95 23.28 40.35
C ALA A 559 28.55 24.06 39.09
N ASP A 560 29.50 24.79 38.48
CA ASP A 560 29.29 25.55 37.26
C ASP A 560 28.87 24.64 36.10
N THR A 561 29.48 23.46 35.98
CA THR A 561 29.12 22.47 34.95
C THR A 561 27.70 21.92 35.16
N ASN A 562 27.26 21.77 36.41
CA ASN A 562 25.89 21.35 36.72
C ASN A 562 24.88 22.48 36.43
N GLU A 563 25.25 23.73 36.67
CA GLU A 563 24.43 24.90 36.35
C GLU A 563 24.26 25.08 34.84
N VAL A 564 25.36 25.00 34.07
CA VAL A 564 25.32 25.03 32.59
C VAL A 564 24.45 23.89 32.05
N ARG A 565 24.51 22.69 32.65
CA ARG A 565 23.63 21.57 32.26
C ARG A 565 22.16 21.85 32.55
N LYS A 566 21.85 22.48 33.69
CA LYS A 566 20.47 22.85 34.01
C LYS A 566 19.93 23.84 32.97
N ILE A 567 20.72 24.86 32.62
CA ILE A 567 20.39 25.82 31.57
C ILE A 567 20.23 25.13 30.20
N GLN A 568 21.08 24.16 29.85
CA GLN A 568 20.94 23.37 28.62
C GLN A 568 19.66 22.51 28.62
N SER A 569 19.31 21.90 29.75
CA SER A 569 18.05 21.13 29.85
C SER A 569 16.82 22.02 29.77
N GLU A 570 16.85 23.20 30.39
CA GLU A 570 15.78 24.19 30.34
C GLU A 570 15.62 24.76 28.93
N THR A 571 16.72 25.03 28.22
CA THR A 571 16.67 25.48 26.82
C THR A 571 16.19 24.37 25.88
N GLN A 572 16.61 23.11 26.05
CA GLN A 572 16.06 22.00 25.27
C GLN A 572 14.57 21.77 25.54
N ALA A 573 14.13 21.87 26.80
CA ALA A 573 12.71 21.79 27.15
C ALA A 573 11.93 22.97 26.55
N ALA A 574 12.49 24.18 26.58
CA ALA A 574 11.88 25.36 25.94
C ALA A 574 11.81 25.23 24.41
N VAL A 575 12.85 24.67 23.76
CA VAL A 575 12.85 24.39 22.32
C VAL A 575 11.80 23.33 21.97
N LYS A 576 11.68 22.26 22.77
CA LYS A 576 10.62 21.25 22.60
C LYS A 576 9.23 21.85 22.77
N MET A 577 9.00 22.64 23.81
CA MET A 577 7.72 23.34 23.99
C MET A 577 7.43 24.32 22.85
N ALA A 578 8.45 25.01 22.33
CA ALA A 578 8.29 25.92 21.20
C ALA A 578 8.01 25.18 19.89
N THR A 579 8.66 24.05 19.62
CA THR A 579 8.38 23.23 18.43
C THR A 579 7.01 22.54 18.52
N GLU A 580 6.57 22.17 19.72
CA GLU A 580 5.25 21.61 19.97
C GLU A 580 4.15 22.69 19.85
N ALA A 581 4.41 23.92 20.32
CA ALA A 581 3.53 25.06 20.13
C ALA A 581 3.47 25.59 18.69
N MET A 582 4.50 25.36 17.86
CA MET A 582 4.48 25.64 16.42
C MET A 582 3.81 24.53 15.58
N LYS A 583 3.57 23.36 16.19
CA LYS A 583 2.89 22.22 15.54
C LYS A 583 1.37 22.21 15.77
N GLN A 584 0.86 23.01 16.72
CA GLN A 584 -0.55 23.41 16.77
C GLN A 584 -0.78 24.61 15.84
#